data_AF-E3J8T7-F1
#
_entry.id   AF-E3J8T7-F1
#
_cell.length_a   1.000
_cell.length_b   1.000
_cell.length_c   1.000
_cell.angle_alpha   90.00
_cell.angle_beta   90.00
_cell.angle_gamma   90.00
#
_symmetry.space_group_name_H-M   'P 1'
#
loop_
_entity.id
_entity.type
_entity.pdbx_description
1 polymer ?
#
loop_
_entity_poly.entity_id
_entity_poly.type
_entity_poly.pdbx_seq_one_letter_code
_entity_poly.pdbx_strand_id
1 'polypeptide(L)'
;MTTTPARPTPPAIPPTFYDLIKRDIRALMRAGDPTPAGLLRVAPCLLAALTSRANRATAPAGIAIIESAVAGLPEAPATAMRVLLAFGQPIRSTTLTDRRILAADAYSVGYDRFREAWEDQAVEALVFALAERADPNATMPTPPKRLKARLRTPPPPITAYKPISIYRTRTRRPTQPS
;
A
#
# COMPACT_ATOMS: atom_id res chain seq x y z
N MET A 1 -24.10 47.13 -8.22
CA MET A 1 -24.49 45.71 -8.14
C MET A 1 -23.26 44.88 -8.43
N THR A 2 -22.60 44.35 -7.40
CA THR A 2 -21.31 43.67 -7.51
C THR A 2 -21.56 42.17 -7.52
N THR A 3 -21.41 41.53 -8.67
CA THR A 3 -21.62 40.09 -8.83
C THR A 3 -20.40 39.35 -8.30
N THR A 4 -20.50 38.76 -7.11
CA THR A 4 -19.49 37.85 -6.57
C THR A 4 -19.36 36.64 -7.51
N PRO A 5 -18.17 36.33 -8.05
CA PRO A 5 -18.01 35.13 -8.88
C PRO A 5 -18.26 33.89 -8.01
N ALA A 6 -19.12 33.00 -8.50
CA ALA A 6 -19.43 31.74 -7.86
C ALA A 6 -18.12 30.96 -7.62
N ARG A 7 -17.86 30.64 -6.35
CA ARG A 7 -16.77 29.76 -5.94
C ARG A 7 -16.92 28.44 -6.73
N PRO A 8 -15.92 27.99 -7.51
CA PRO A 8 -16.02 26.72 -8.19
C PRO A 8 -16.27 25.64 -7.14
N THR A 9 -17.34 24.87 -7.32
CA THR A 9 -17.64 23.72 -6.49
C THR A 9 -16.41 22.82 -6.55
N PRO A 10 -15.79 22.45 -5.41
CA PRO A 10 -14.66 21.53 -5.45
C PRO A 10 -15.10 20.27 -6.20
N PRO A 11 -14.30 19.75 -7.15
CA PRO A 11 -14.68 18.57 -7.89
C PRO A 11 -14.99 17.47 -6.88
N ALA A 12 -16.21 16.94 -6.94
CA ALA A 12 -16.60 15.81 -6.12
C ALA A 12 -15.57 14.71 -6.33
N ILE A 13 -14.81 14.39 -5.28
CA ILE A 13 -13.80 13.34 -5.30
C ILE A 13 -14.50 12.10 -5.87
N PRO A 14 -14.12 11.62 -7.08
CA PRO A 14 -14.86 10.55 -7.71
C PRO A 14 -14.81 9.31 -6.80
N PRO A 15 -15.88 8.51 -6.68
CA PRO A 15 -15.88 7.35 -5.78
C PRO A 15 -14.71 6.39 -6.05
N THR A 16 -14.22 6.34 -7.29
CA THR A 16 -13.02 5.60 -7.69
C THR A 16 -11.73 6.06 -7.00
N PHE A 17 -11.69 7.27 -6.44
CA PHE A 17 -10.54 7.84 -5.75
C PHE A 17 -10.21 7.08 -4.46
N TYR A 18 -11.24 6.82 -3.64
CA TYR A 18 -11.10 6.06 -2.41
C TYR A 18 -10.58 4.65 -2.69
N ASP A 19 -11.13 3.99 -3.72
CA ASP A 19 -10.68 2.66 -4.16
C ASP A 19 -9.23 2.66 -4.67
N LEU A 20 -8.83 3.70 -5.41
CA LEU A 20 -7.47 3.84 -5.92
C LEU A 20 -6.46 4.07 -4.79
N ILE A 21 -6.80 4.90 -3.79
CA ILE A 21 -5.95 5.12 -2.61
C ILE A 21 -5.89 3.85 -1.76
N LYS A 22 -7.02 3.20 -1.48
CA LYS A 22 -7.07 1.94 -0.71
C LYS A 22 -6.24 0.86 -1.39
N ARG A 23 -6.26 0.78 -2.73
CA ARG A 23 -5.41 -0.13 -3.50
C ARG A 23 -3.92 0.19 -3.34
N ASP A 24 -3.54 1.45 -3.47
CA ASP A 24 -2.14 1.89 -3.40
C ASP A 24 -1.57 1.73 -1.98
N ILE A 25 -2.36 1.99 -0.92
CA ILE A 25 -1.99 1.69 0.47
C ILE A 25 -1.75 0.19 0.65
N ARG A 26 -2.64 -0.67 0.17
CA ARG A 26 -2.45 -2.13 0.22
C ARG A 26 -1.22 -2.58 -0.56
N ALA A 27 -0.87 -1.89 -1.66
CA ALA A 27 0.35 -2.15 -2.40
C ALA A 27 1.61 -1.75 -1.60
N LEU A 28 1.59 -0.60 -0.92
CA LEU A 28 2.65 -0.19 0.00
C LEU A 28 2.83 -1.16 1.16
N MET A 29 1.74 -1.60 1.78
CA MET A 29 1.79 -2.61 2.83
C MET A 29 2.48 -3.89 2.34
N ARG A 30 2.11 -4.41 1.17
CA ARG A 30 2.75 -5.60 0.58
C ARG A 30 4.23 -5.38 0.26
N ALA A 31 4.58 -4.19 -0.23
CA ALA A 31 5.95 -3.85 -0.57
C ALA A 31 6.85 -3.67 0.66
N GLY A 32 6.31 -3.12 1.76
CA GLY A 32 7.08 -2.80 2.96
C GLY A 32 8.23 -1.82 2.73
N ASP A 33 8.03 -0.90 1.78
CA ASP A 33 9.04 0.03 1.31
C ASP A 33 8.49 1.47 1.40
N PRO A 34 8.66 2.13 2.56
CA PRO A 34 8.18 3.49 2.78
C PRO A 34 9.11 4.55 2.16
N THR A 35 10.10 4.16 1.34
CA THR A 35 11.04 5.11 0.74
C THR A 35 10.39 5.93 -0.38
N PRO A 36 10.92 7.12 -0.74
CA PRO A 36 10.38 7.90 -1.86
C PRO A 36 10.34 7.09 -3.18
N ALA A 37 11.33 6.21 -3.37
CA ALA A 37 11.39 5.30 -4.51
C ALA A 37 10.31 4.21 -4.43
N GLY A 38 10.07 3.65 -3.24
CA GLY A 38 8.98 2.71 -2.97
C GLY A 38 7.63 3.31 -3.32
N LEU A 39 7.33 4.50 -2.79
CA LEU A 39 6.09 5.23 -3.02
C LEU A 39 5.81 5.46 -4.52
N LEU A 40 6.81 5.94 -5.27
CA LEU A 40 6.69 6.13 -6.72
C LEU A 40 6.41 4.85 -7.49
N ARG A 41 7.00 3.73 -7.04
CA ARG A 41 6.93 2.44 -7.72
C ARG A 41 5.58 1.76 -7.49
N VAL A 42 5.07 1.80 -6.25
CA VAL A 42 3.93 0.95 -5.85
C VAL A 42 2.64 1.73 -5.59
N ALA A 43 2.74 3.04 -5.34
CA ALA A 43 1.61 3.89 -5.00
C ALA A 43 1.63 5.26 -5.74
N PRO A 44 1.72 5.27 -7.09
CA PRO A 44 1.79 6.50 -7.86
C PRO A 44 0.46 7.28 -7.86
N CYS A 45 -0.69 6.61 -7.72
CA CYS A 45 -1.98 7.31 -7.64
C CYS A 45 -2.10 8.03 -6.30
N LEU A 46 -1.68 7.40 -5.20
CA LEU A 46 -1.61 8.07 -3.90
C LEU A 46 -0.66 9.27 -3.94
N LEU A 47 0.55 9.12 -4.50
CA LEU A 47 1.48 10.25 -4.59
C LEU A 47 0.91 11.41 -5.40
N ALA A 48 0.28 11.15 -6.55
CA ALA A 48 -0.37 12.18 -7.34
C ALA A 48 -1.56 12.82 -6.61
N ALA A 49 -2.34 12.04 -5.86
CA ALA A 49 -3.43 12.56 -5.03
C ALA A 49 -2.95 13.55 -3.98
N LEU A 50 -1.80 13.28 -3.34
CA LEU A 50 -1.28 14.10 -2.25
C LEU A 50 -0.46 15.30 -2.73
N THR A 51 0.15 15.22 -3.92
CA THR A 51 1.16 16.21 -4.36
C THR A 51 0.91 16.76 -5.76
N SER A 52 -0.27 16.51 -6.34
CA SER A 52 -0.65 16.81 -7.72
C SER A 52 0.18 16.14 -8.83
N ARG A 53 1.35 15.55 -8.51
CA ARG A 53 2.25 14.90 -9.47
C ARG A 53 2.93 13.67 -8.86
N ALA A 54 3.03 12.59 -9.62
CA ALA A 54 3.79 11.41 -9.22
C ALA A 54 5.22 11.44 -9.81
N ASN A 55 6.15 12.14 -9.15
CA ASN A 55 7.55 12.20 -9.60
C ASN A 55 8.56 12.15 -8.44
N ARG A 56 9.85 12.00 -8.77
CA ARG A 56 10.93 11.90 -7.79
C ARG A 56 11.06 13.11 -6.86
N ALA A 57 10.73 14.30 -7.35
CA ALA A 57 10.84 15.52 -6.58
C ALA A 57 9.71 15.65 -5.54
N THR A 58 8.50 15.17 -5.85
CA THR A 58 7.35 15.25 -4.94
C THR A 58 7.24 14.07 -3.98
N ALA A 59 7.94 12.96 -4.24
CA ALA A 59 7.87 11.76 -3.41
C ALA A 59 8.25 11.96 -1.92
N PRO A 60 9.27 12.76 -1.56
CA PRO A 60 9.54 13.06 -0.14
C PRO A 60 8.38 13.81 0.53
N ALA A 61 7.76 14.76 -0.17
CA ALA A 61 6.60 15.48 0.35
C ALA A 61 5.39 14.54 0.53
N GLY A 62 5.19 13.61 -0.41
CA GLY A 62 4.15 12.58 -0.29
C GLY A 62 4.34 11.70 0.96
N ILE A 63 5.57 11.33 1.28
CA ILE A 63 5.88 10.56 2.51
C ILE A 63 5.54 11.37 3.76
N ALA A 64 5.98 12.63 3.82
CA ALA A 64 5.70 13.49 4.96
C ALA A 64 4.18 13.65 5.20
N ILE A 65 3.38 13.73 4.12
CA ILE A 65 1.92 13.79 4.22
C ILE A 65 1.35 12.46 4.75
N ILE A 66 1.86 11.32 4.30
CA ILE A 66 1.43 10.00 4.81
C ILE A 66 1.78 9.84 6.28
N GLU A 67 3.01 10.20 6.69
CA GLU A 67 3.44 10.13 8.09
C GLU A 67 2.60 11.06 8.97
N SER A 68 2.29 12.28 8.50
CA SER A 68 1.39 13.20 9.18
C SER A 68 -0.04 12.65 9.29
N ALA A 69 -0.56 12.03 8.24
CA ALA A 69 -1.87 11.39 8.25
C ALA A 69 -1.92 10.25 9.26
N VAL A 70 -0.90 9.38 9.29
CA VAL A 70 -0.78 8.29 10.27
C VAL A 70 -0.67 8.82 11.70
N ALA A 71 0.07 9.92 11.92
CA ALA A 71 0.19 10.55 13.24
C ALA A 71 -1.12 11.19 13.73
N GLY A 72 -2.04 11.54 12.82
CA GLY A 72 -3.36 12.07 13.14
C GLY A 72 -4.42 11.00 13.43
N LEU A 73 -4.10 9.71 13.28
CA LEU A 73 -5.04 8.63 13.59
C LEU A 73 -5.11 8.37 15.10
N PRO A 74 -6.19 7.72 15.59
CA PRO A 74 -6.21 7.16 16.95
C PRO A 74 -5.01 6.23 17.20
N GLU A 75 -4.61 6.06 18.46
CA GLU A 75 -3.34 5.41 18.81
C GLU A 75 -3.15 4.00 18.24
N ALA A 76 -4.16 3.13 18.38
CA ALA A 76 -4.12 1.77 17.85
C ALA A 76 -3.98 1.72 16.30
N PRO A 77 -4.84 2.40 15.51
CA PRO A 77 -4.66 2.44 14.05
C PRO A 77 -3.39 3.17 13.61
N ALA A 78 -2.96 4.22 14.31
CA ALA A 78 -1.69 4.89 14.04
C ALA A 78 -0.51 3.92 14.17
N THR A 79 -0.47 3.17 15.27
CA THR A 79 0.58 2.20 15.55
C THR A 79 0.55 1.05 14.53
N ALA A 80 -0.62 0.48 14.27
CA ALA A 80 -0.78 -0.57 13.27
C ALA A 80 -0.35 -0.11 11.87
N MET A 81 -0.73 1.09 11.43
CA MET A 81 -0.34 1.60 10.11
C MET A 81 1.15 1.91 9.99
N ARG A 82 1.81 2.41 11.05
CA ARG A 82 3.28 2.56 11.05
C ARG A 82 3.97 1.22 10.82
N VAL A 83 3.54 0.19 11.55
CA VAL A 83 4.09 -1.16 11.44
C VAL A 83 3.79 -1.76 10.06
N LEU A 84 2.54 -1.70 9.60
CA LEU A 84 2.12 -2.27 8.32
C LEU A 84 2.77 -1.60 7.11
N LEU A 85 3.08 -0.31 7.18
CA LEU A 85 3.80 0.42 6.12
C LEU A 85 5.32 0.40 6.29
N ALA A 86 5.82 -0.22 7.37
CA ALA A 86 7.23 -0.28 7.74
C ALA A 86 7.88 1.10 8.00
N PHE A 87 7.10 2.12 8.36
CA PHE A 87 7.64 3.43 8.73
C PHE A 87 8.49 3.33 10.01
N GLY A 88 9.69 3.90 9.97
CA GLY A 88 10.63 3.90 11.10
C GLY A 88 11.26 2.53 11.40
N GLN A 89 10.98 1.49 10.61
CA GLN A 89 11.59 0.17 10.74
C GLN A 89 12.69 -0.01 9.69
N PRO A 90 13.79 -0.71 10.00
CA PRO A 90 14.79 -1.04 8.98
C PRO A 90 14.13 -1.89 7.89
N ILE A 91 14.38 -1.53 6.62
CA ILE A 91 13.84 -2.17 5.40
C ILE A 91 14.16 -3.69 5.33
N ARG A 92 15.02 -4.20 6.23
CA ARG A 92 15.46 -5.59 6.25
C ARG A 92 14.42 -6.52 6.90
N SER A 93 13.69 -7.20 6.01
CA SER A 93 13.21 -8.60 6.15
C SER A 93 11.99 -8.91 7.01
N THR A 94 11.16 -7.95 7.40
CA THR A 94 9.87 -8.29 8.02
C THR A 94 8.84 -8.62 6.94
N THR A 95 8.35 -9.86 6.93
CA THR A 95 7.27 -10.25 6.02
C THR A 95 6.00 -9.45 6.33
N LEU A 96 5.05 -9.38 5.39
CA LEU A 96 3.74 -8.77 5.68
C LEU A 96 3.04 -9.50 6.83
N THR A 97 3.27 -10.80 6.98
CA THR A 97 2.74 -11.59 8.10
C THR A 97 3.33 -11.13 9.43
N ASP A 98 4.65 -10.96 9.51
CA ASP A 98 5.30 -10.48 10.75
C ASP A 98 4.81 -9.09 11.13
N ARG A 99 4.67 -8.19 10.15
CA ARG A 99 4.12 -6.85 10.37
C ARG A 99 2.67 -6.88 10.85
N ARG A 100 1.86 -7.82 10.36
CA ARG A 100 0.47 -8.00 10.84
C ARG A 100 0.41 -8.53 12.27
N ILE A 101 1.32 -9.43 12.66
CA ILE A 101 1.43 -9.91 14.04
C ILE A 101 1.74 -8.73 14.96
N LEU A 102 2.77 -7.94 14.64
CA LEU A 102 3.13 -6.76 15.40
C LEU A 102 2.03 -5.68 15.42
N ALA A 103 1.26 -5.54 14.34
CA ALA A 103 0.13 -4.61 14.30
C ALA A 103 -1.05 -5.08 15.16
N ALA A 104 -1.23 -6.39 15.34
CA ALA A 104 -2.27 -6.96 16.18
C ALA A 104 -2.05 -6.65 17.67
N ASP A 105 -0.78 -6.57 18.10
CA ASP A 105 -0.40 -6.18 19.46
C ASP A 105 -0.93 -4.78 19.83
N ALA A 106 -0.99 -3.85 18.87
CA ALA A 106 -1.53 -2.50 19.09
C ALA A 106 -3.03 -2.50 19.44
N TYR A 107 -3.75 -3.56 19.08
CA TYR A 107 -5.17 -3.76 19.37
C TYR A 107 -5.40 -4.74 20.52
N SER A 108 -4.33 -5.31 21.11
CA SER A 108 -4.42 -6.38 22.11
C SER A 108 -5.26 -7.58 21.62
N VAL A 109 -5.14 -7.92 20.33
CA VAL A 109 -5.86 -9.04 19.71
C VAL A 109 -4.90 -9.99 19.01
N GLY A 110 -5.35 -11.23 18.76
CA GLY A 110 -4.60 -12.18 17.95
C GLY A 110 -4.57 -11.82 16.46
N TYR A 111 -3.60 -12.38 15.74
CA TYR A 111 -3.38 -12.17 14.30
C TYR A 111 -4.64 -12.36 13.45
N ASP A 112 -5.37 -13.47 13.63
CA ASP A 112 -6.55 -13.77 12.80
C ASP A 112 -7.66 -12.73 13.02
N ARG A 113 -7.92 -12.37 14.29
CA ARG A 113 -8.90 -11.35 14.65
C ARG A 113 -8.51 -9.97 14.11
N PHE A 114 -7.22 -9.63 14.16
CA PHE A 114 -6.71 -8.41 13.55
C PHE A 114 -7.00 -8.38 12.04
N ARG A 115 -6.63 -9.45 11.33
CA ARG A 115 -6.77 -9.56 9.87
C ARG A 115 -8.24 -9.49 9.42
N GLU A 116 -9.16 -10.05 10.20
CA GLU A 116 -10.58 -10.15 9.83
C GLU A 116 -11.39 -8.90 10.20
N ALA A 117 -11.11 -8.26 11.34
CA ALA A 117 -11.95 -7.19 11.87
C ALA A 117 -11.30 -5.81 11.90
N TRP A 118 -9.96 -5.74 12.04
CA TRP A 118 -9.28 -4.49 12.41
C TRP A 118 -8.35 -3.95 11.32
N GLU A 119 -7.77 -4.81 10.48
CA GLU A 119 -6.87 -4.38 9.40
C GLU A 119 -7.59 -3.44 8.43
N ASP A 120 -8.81 -3.78 8.01
CA ASP A 120 -9.55 -2.94 7.07
C ASP A 120 -9.99 -1.62 7.71
N GLN A 121 -10.33 -1.64 9.00
CA GLN A 121 -10.67 -0.42 9.75
C GLN A 121 -9.46 0.53 9.87
N ALA A 122 -8.26 0.01 10.15
CA ALA A 122 -7.04 0.81 10.21
C ALA A 122 -6.69 1.41 8.83
N VAL A 123 -6.86 0.62 7.76
CA VAL A 123 -6.67 1.08 6.38
C VAL A 123 -7.69 2.16 6.04
N GLU A 124 -8.97 1.98 6.37
CA GLU A 124 -10.01 2.97 6.10
C GLU A 124 -9.77 4.29 6.84
N ALA A 125 -9.38 4.22 8.12
CA ALA A 125 -9.02 5.41 8.89
C ALA A 125 -7.89 6.20 8.20
N LEU A 126 -6.87 5.51 7.68
CA LEU A 126 -5.80 6.16 6.92
C LEU A 126 -6.31 6.73 5.58
N VAL A 127 -7.16 5.99 4.85
CA VAL A 127 -7.75 6.47 3.59
C VAL A 127 -8.50 7.78 3.83
N PHE A 128 -9.33 7.88 4.87
CA PHE A 128 -10.06 9.10 5.20
C PHE A 128 -9.11 10.25 5.56
N ALA A 129 -8.12 10.01 6.42
CA ALA A 129 -7.13 11.02 6.78
C ALA A 129 -6.33 11.52 5.57
N LEU A 130 -6.05 10.65 4.60
CA LEU A 130 -5.37 11.02 3.34
C LEU A 130 -6.30 11.75 2.38
N ALA A 131 -7.58 11.39 2.32
CA ALA A 131 -8.57 12.07 1.49
C ALA A 131 -8.77 13.54 1.94
N GLU A 132 -8.77 13.80 3.24
CA GLU A 132 -8.79 15.17 3.78
C GLU A 132 -7.56 16.01 3.41
N ARG A 133 -6.42 15.33 3.17
CA ARG A 133 -5.14 15.96 2.81
C ARG A 133 -4.88 15.92 1.30
N ALA A 134 -5.80 15.36 0.52
CA ALA A 134 -5.64 15.25 -0.92
C ALA A 134 -5.75 16.63 -1.57
N ASP A 135 -4.94 16.87 -2.59
CA ASP A 135 -5.01 18.09 -3.37
C ASP A 135 -6.31 18.07 -4.21
N PRO A 136 -7.21 19.05 -4.05
CA PRO A 136 -8.45 19.10 -4.84
C PRO A 136 -8.21 19.27 -6.35
N ASN A 137 -6.99 19.67 -6.75
CA ASN A 137 -6.57 19.80 -8.15
C ASN A 137 -5.75 18.61 -8.66
N ALA A 138 -5.63 17.54 -7.87
CA ALA A 138 -4.80 16.40 -8.23
C ALA A 138 -5.21 15.78 -9.58
N THR A 139 -4.27 15.72 -10.52
CA THR A 139 -4.45 14.98 -11.77
C THR A 139 -3.99 13.54 -11.57
N MET A 140 -4.95 12.64 -11.32
CA MET A 140 -4.65 11.23 -11.06
C MET A 140 -4.06 10.55 -12.31
N PRO A 141 -2.92 9.85 -12.21
CA PRO A 141 -2.39 9.09 -13.33
C PRO A 141 -3.40 8.00 -13.72
N THR A 142 -3.73 7.92 -15.00
CA THR A 142 -4.53 6.81 -15.52
C THR A 142 -3.75 5.52 -15.22
N PRO A 143 -4.34 4.52 -14.54
CA PRO A 143 -3.62 3.30 -14.23
C PRO A 143 -3.08 2.68 -15.52
N PRO A 144 -1.79 2.28 -15.59
CA PRO A 144 -1.19 1.79 -16.82
C PRO A 144 -2.00 0.61 -17.38
N LYS A 145 -2.25 0.60 -18.70
CA LYS A 145 -3.07 -0.43 -19.40
C LYS A 145 -2.68 -1.88 -19.03
N ARG A 146 -1.42 -2.12 -18.64
CA ARG A 146 -0.91 -3.41 -18.17
C ARG A 146 -1.57 -3.92 -16.87
N LEU A 147 -2.06 -3.04 -15.99
CA LEU A 147 -2.76 -3.45 -14.75
C LEU A 147 -4.20 -3.92 -15.06
N LYS A 148 -4.89 -3.29 -16.03
CA LYS A 148 -6.19 -3.75 -16.54
C LYS A 148 -6.11 -5.11 -17.22
N ALA A 149 -4.98 -5.44 -17.84
CA ALA A 149 -4.77 -6.76 -18.46
C ALA A 149 -4.62 -7.88 -17.41
N ARG A 150 -3.88 -7.64 -16.32
CA ARG A 150 -3.73 -8.63 -15.22
C ARG A 150 -5.00 -8.92 -14.43
N LEU A 151 -5.95 -7.97 -14.41
CA LEU A 151 -7.26 -8.12 -13.75
C LEU A 151 -8.32 -8.76 -14.67
N ARG A 152 -8.05 -8.89 -15.99
CA ARG A 152 -8.98 -9.46 -16.98
C ARG A 152 -8.59 -10.86 -17.47
N THR A 153 -7.37 -11.32 -17.17
CA THR A 153 -6.99 -12.70 -17.41
C THR A 153 -7.51 -13.57 -16.27
N PRO A 154 -8.41 -14.54 -16.52
CA PRO A 154 -8.70 -15.57 -15.52
C PRO A 154 -7.38 -16.24 -15.11
N PRO A 155 -7.26 -16.69 -13.84
CA PRO A 155 -6.10 -17.47 -13.42
C PRO A 155 -5.89 -18.60 -14.43
N PRO A 156 -4.64 -18.87 -14.85
CA PRO A 156 -4.40 -19.97 -15.76
C PRO A 156 -4.98 -21.25 -15.13
N PRO A 157 -5.58 -22.15 -15.92
CA PRO A 157 -6.15 -23.37 -15.39
C PRO A 157 -5.10 -24.12 -14.56
N ILE A 158 -5.53 -24.86 -13.53
CA ILE A 158 -4.65 -25.60 -12.60
C ILE A 158 -3.64 -26.48 -13.37
N THR A 159 -3.97 -26.92 -14.59
CA THR A 159 -3.11 -27.67 -15.52
C THR A 159 -1.85 -26.92 -15.99
N ALA A 160 -1.83 -25.58 -15.89
CA ALA A 160 -0.67 -24.75 -16.22
C ALA A 160 0.36 -24.66 -15.08
N TYR A 161 -0.01 -25.06 -13.86
CA TYR A 161 0.93 -25.17 -12.76
C TYR A 161 1.69 -26.50 -12.87
N LYS A 162 2.93 -26.45 -13.38
CA LYS A 162 3.85 -27.58 -13.23
C LYS A 162 4.13 -27.77 -11.73
N PRO A 163 3.91 -28.96 -11.14
CA PRO A 163 4.27 -29.19 -9.75
C PRO A 163 5.78 -29.00 -9.60
N ILE A 164 6.17 -28.18 -8.61
CA ILE A 164 7.55 -28.08 -8.17
C ILE A 164 7.91 -29.48 -7.63
N SER A 165 8.67 -30.25 -8.39
CA SER A 165 9.17 -31.56 -7.95
C SER A 165 10.15 -31.35 -6.81
N ILE A 166 9.67 -31.50 -5.58
CA ILE A 166 10.49 -31.55 -4.38
C ILE A 166 11.04 -32.99 -4.24
N TYR A 167 11.76 -33.47 -5.25
CA TYR A 167 12.63 -34.63 -5.14
C TYR A 167 14.05 -34.19 -5.50
N ARG A 168 14.67 -33.44 -4.59
CA ARG A 168 16.13 -33.31 -4.57
C ARG A 168 16.68 -34.54 -3.86
N THR A 169 16.74 -35.66 -4.58
CA THR A 169 17.42 -36.86 -4.12
C THR A 169 18.90 -36.53 -3.92
N ARG A 170 19.37 -36.68 -2.68
CA ARG A 170 20.77 -36.71 -2.29
C ARG A 170 21.52 -37.72 -3.18
N THR A 171 22.50 -37.28 -3.95
CA THR A 171 23.59 -38.13 -4.43
C THR A 171 24.86 -37.79 -3.67
N ARG A 172 25.28 -38.74 -2.82
CA ARG A 172 26.60 -38.79 -2.19
C ARG A 172 27.67 -38.82 -3.30
N ARG A 173 28.71 -38.00 -3.15
CA ARG A 173 29.96 -38.09 -3.90
C ARG A 173 30.62 -39.45 -3.61
N PRO A 174 31.03 -40.24 -4.62
CA PRO A 174 32.01 -41.29 -4.40
C PRO A 174 33.41 -40.66 -4.35
N THR A 175 34.14 -40.94 -3.28
CA THR A 175 35.59 -40.76 -3.16
C THR A 175 36.28 -41.68 -4.18
N GLN A 176 37.12 -41.14 -5.06
CA GLN A 176 38.04 -41.95 -5.87
C GLN A 176 39.25 -42.36 -5.00
N PRO A 177 39.72 -43.62 -5.09
CA PRO A 177 41.02 -44.01 -4.57
C PRO A 177 42.13 -43.67 -5.57
N SER A 178 43.28 -43.22 -5.06
CA SER A 178 44.58 -43.31 -5.72
C SER A 178 45.41 -44.37 -5.02
#